data_AF-A0A976FP62-F1
#
_entry.id   AF-A0A976FP62-F1
#
_cell.length_a   1.000
_cell.length_b   1.000
_cell.length_c   1.000
_cell.angle_alpha   90.00
_cell.angle_beta   90.00
_cell.angle_gamma   90.00
#
_symmetry.space_group_name_H-M   'P 1'
#
loop_
_entity.id
_entity.type
_entity.pdbx_description
1 polymer ?
#
loop_
_entity_poly.entity_id
_entity_poly.type
_entity_poly.pdbx_seq_one_letter_code
_entity_poly.pdbx_strand_id
1 'polypeptide(L)'
;MRGFLSLTVALILLPGAYASRFQFTLTSRAEECFMEAVHARASDNKVLFRFGILEPKSYDLVDVVVKNPSQREVMMWKGEQTNFETAKVRESGLYHLCFRKRKGASSTITLFYSFDFISAGSRSLTLVPHLAVTISKDAPTVSAYSQMALTTVKGQPVRMGIIEFDLVAVSRSILRDSTRVKLLLTVDRITDGEYVNIALALLPKAVHPVTWEKLEDFATGGYRDYVIDDAITELGSHVAFDVTELFEEKLNNNEETITFLIFTPGDRDAIVFGTHHVAADYFPQIIVEDLGLELMHEVAFFKESVFNLRGDISFVKHRERMSRDAAESANSRVKWMSMITNVVLVGIAFGQVVYIRSMLESGF
;
A
#
# COMPACT_ATOMS: atom_id res chain seq x y z
N MET A 1 38.44 -48.67 26.15
CA MET A 1 37.45 -48.68 25.05
C MET A 1 36.19 -47.99 25.52
N ARG A 2 35.75 -46.94 24.80
CA ARG A 2 34.36 -46.43 24.63
C ARG A 2 33.58 -46.01 25.89
N GLY A 3 32.98 -44.82 26.00
CA GLY A 3 32.81 -43.72 25.06
C GLY A 3 31.91 -42.67 25.72
N PHE A 4 32.37 -41.42 25.72
CA PHE A 4 31.59 -40.25 26.14
C PHE A 4 30.49 -39.98 25.09
N LEU A 5 29.22 -40.02 25.51
CA LEU A 5 28.10 -39.59 24.68
C LEU A 5 28.05 -38.05 24.70
N SER A 6 28.49 -37.44 23.60
CA SER A 6 28.36 -36.00 23.34
C SER A 6 26.93 -35.70 22.89
N LEU A 7 26.20 -34.90 23.66
CA LEU A 7 24.86 -34.40 23.33
C LEU A 7 25.03 -33.19 22.39
N THR A 8 25.11 -33.42 21.09
CA THR A 8 25.06 -32.34 20.08
C THR A 8 23.64 -31.83 19.94
N VAL A 9 23.36 -30.66 20.52
CA VAL A 9 22.16 -29.87 20.25
C VAL A 9 22.23 -29.39 18.80
N ALA A 10 21.41 -29.99 17.93
CA ALA A 10 21.22 -29.52 16.57
C ALA A 10 20.41 -28.23 16.61
N LEU A 11 21.10 -27.09 16.49
CA LEU A 11 20.49 -25.78 16.28
C LEU A 11 19.85 -25.78 14.88
N ILE A 12 18.54 -25.93 14.83
CA ILE A 12 17.75 -25.83 13.59
C ILE A 12 17.91 -24.39 13.07
N LEU A 13 18.71 -24.24 12.02
CA LEU A 13 18.76 -23.04 11.19
C LEU A 13 17.42 -22.93 10.44
N LEU A 14 16.44 -22.28 11.06
CA LEU A 14 15.27 -21.76 10.36
C LEU A 14 15.77 -20.75 9.32
N PRO A 15 15.42 -20.89 8.03
CA PRO A 15 15.69 -19.84 7.05
C PRO A 15 14.94 -18.59 7.50
N GLY A 16 15.69 -17.56 7.88
CA GLY A 16 15.14 -16.28 8.28
C GLY A 16 14.34 -15.67 7.14
N ALA A 17 13.10 -15.30 7.42
CA ALA A 17 12.32 -14.46 6.53
C ALA A 17 13.14 -13.19 6.22
N TYR A 18 13.32 -12.91 4.93
CA TYR A 18 14.01 -11.73 4.42
C TYR A 18 13.17 -10.48 4.71
N ALA A 19 13.24 -9.96 5.93
CA ALA A 19 12.87 -8.58 6.21
C ALA A 19 14.11 -7.72 5.96
N SER A 20 14.08 -6.86 4.93
CA SER A 20 15.18 -5.93 4.72
C SER A 20 15.04 -4.81 5.75
N ARG A 21 15.95 -4.81 6.73
CA ARG A 21 16.13 -3.69 7.63
C ARG A 21 17.47 -3.05 7.29
N PHE A 22 17.42 -1.80 6.88
CA PHE A 22 18.59 -1.09 6.42
C PHE A 22 18.74 0.24 7.17
N GLN A 23 19.98 0.64 7.43
CA GLN A 23 20.33 1.91 8.05
C GLN A 23 21.27 2.67 7.13
N PHE A 24 21.01 3.96 6.95
CA PHE A 24 21.78 4.83 6.07
C PHE A 24 21.78 6.27 6.57
N THR A 25 22.65 7.11 5.99
CA THR A 25 22.78 8.51 6.39
C THR A 25 22.56 9.44 5.19
N LEU A 26 21.64 10.39 5.35
CA LEU A 26 21.41 11.47 4.40
C LEU A 26 22.36 12.64 4.68
N THR A 27 23.25 12.92 3.74
CA THR A 27 24.18 14.07 3.78
C THR A 27 23.71 15.21 2.88
N SER A 28 23.04 14.88 1.77
CA SER A 28 22.51 15.82 0.78
C SER A 28 21.00 16.04 0.95
N ARG A 29 20.49 17.16 0.40
CA ARG A 29 19.05 17.44 0.26
C ARG A 29 18.45 16.83 -1.01
N ALA A 30 19.29 16.18 -1.83
CA ALA A 30 18.82 15.37 -2.94
C ALA A 30 17.93 14.23 -2.43
N GLU A 31 17.01 13.78 -3.28
CA GLU A 31 16.24 12.57 -3.02
C GLU A 31 17.15 11.36 -3.20
N GLU A 32 17.22 10.51 -2.18
CA GLU A 32 17.96 9.24 -2.21
C GLU A 32 16.95 8.10 -2.22
N CYS A 33 17.04 7.23 -3.23
CA CYS A 33 16.10 6.13 -3.42
C CYS A 33 16.77 4.77 -3.35
N PHE A 34 16.14 3.84 -2.64
CA PHE A 34 16.49 2.43 -2.61
C PHE A 34 15.43 1.62 -3.36
N MET A 35 15.78 0.41 -3.82
CA MET A 35 14.88 -0.43 -4.59
C MET A 35 14.70 -1.78 -3.90
N GLU A 36 13.47 -2.22 -3.75
CA GLU A 36 13.11 -3.54 -3.22
C GLU A 36 12.28 -4.31 -4.25
N ALA A 37 12.62 -5.57 -4.47
CA ALA A 37 11.90 -6.42 -5.43
C ALA A 37 10.67 -7.05 -4.77
N VAL A 38 9.52 -6.92 -5.43
CA VAL A 38 8.24 -7.48 -5.01
C VAL A 38 7.70 -8.41 -6.08
N HIS A 39 7.17 -9.56 -5.64
CA HIS A 39 6.51 -10.54 -6.50
C HIS A 39 5.08 -10.75 -6.01
N ALA A 40 4.14 -10.01 -6.61
CA ALA A 40 2.71 -10.12 -6.34
C ALA A 40 2.15 -11.43 -6.91
N ARG A 41 2.09 -12.46 -6.06
CA ARG A 41 1.67 -13.83 -6.43
C ARG A 41 0.27 -14.18 -5.94
N ALA A 42 -0.47 -13.22 -5.38
CA ALA A 42 -1.85 -13.38 -4.98
C ALA A 42 -2.62 -12.07 -5.20
N SER A 43 -3.90 -12.06 -4.84
CA SER A 43 -4.78 -10.91 -4.95
C SER A 43 -4.64 -9.99 -3.75
N ASP A 44 -4.41 -10.56 -2.57
CA ASP A 44 -4.20 -9.82 -1.32
C ASP A 44 -2.71 -9.70 -0.99
N ASN A 45 -1.97 -8.97 -1.82
CA ASN A 45 -0.59 -8.62 -1.48
C ASN A 45 -0.54 -7.30 -0.73
N LYS A 46 0.33 -7.23 0.27
CA LYS A 46 0.55 -6.06 1.10
C LYS A 46 2.02 -5.72 1.19
N VAL A 47 2.34 -4.44 1.09
CA VAL A 47 3.64 -3.87 1.43
C VAL A 47 3.52 -3.18 2.77
N LEU A 48 4.43 -3.51 3.66
CA LEU A 48 4.53 -3.00 5.01
C LEU A 48 5.82 -2.21 5.07
N PHE A 49 5.71 -0.90 5.26
CA PHE A 49 6.86 0.00 5.23
C PHE A 49 6.93 0.85 6.48
N ARG A 50 8.10 0.88 7.10
CA ARG A 50 8.37 1.67 8.30
C ARG A 50 9.71 2.36 8.17
N PHE A 51 9.78 3.59 8.62
CA PHE A 51 11.03 4.33 8.73
C PHE A 51 11.12 5.11 10.04
N GLY A 52 12.34 5.53 10.37
CA GLY A 52 12.55 6.45 11.47
C GLY A 52 13.97 7.02 11.48
N ILE A 53 14.09 8.25 11.97
CA ILE A 53 15.37 8.87 12.30
C ILE A 53 15.86 8.26 13.62
N LEU A 54 17.10 7.76 13.65
CA LEU A 54 17.61 7.06 14.85
C LEU A 54 17.83 7.99 16.04
N GLU A 55 18.42 9.15 15.76
CA GLU A 55 18.75 10.20 16.74
C GLU A 55 18.12 11.52 16.29
N PRO A 56 16.79 11.67 16.42
CA PRO A 56 16.08 12.85 15.93
C PRO A 56 16.39 14.08 16.78
N LYS A 57 16.58 15.23 16.13
CA LYS A 57 16.37 16.53 16.79
C LYS A 57 14.97 17.04 16.47
N SER A 58 14.48 18.02 17.23
CA SER A 58 13.14 18.59 17.03
C SER A 58 12.89 19.17 15.63
N TYR A 59 13.94 19.56 14.92
CA TYR A 59 13.89 20.14 13.57
C TYR A 59 14.30 19.16 12.45
N ASP A 60 14.69 17.93 12.80
CA ASP A 60 15.03 16.92 11.80
C ASP A 60 13.76 16.30 11.26
N LEU A 61 13.41 16.61 10.01
CA LEU A 61 12.21 16.11 9.33
C LEU A 61 12.61 15.58 7.95
N VAL A 62 11.99 14.47 7.55
CA VAL A 62 12.18 13.87 6.23
C VAL A 62 10.87 13.71 5.48
N ASP A 63 10.93 13.88 4.16
CA ASP A 63 9.88 13.45 3.25
C ASP A 63 10.23 12.03 2.79
N VAL A 64 9.24 11.14 2.79
CA VAL A 64 9.41 9.74 2.39
C VAL A 64 8.29 9.36 1.45
N VAL A 65 8.63 8.69 0.34
CA VAL A 65 7.66 8.20 -0.63
C VAL A 65 8.02 6.79 -1.07
N VAL A 66 7.02 5.91 -1.09
CA VAL A 66 7.13 4.57 -1.65
C VAL A 66 6.41 4.57 -2.98
N LYS A 67 7.13 4.29 -4.06
CA LYS A 67 6.59 4.23 -5.41
C LYS A 67 6.61 2.79 -5.93
N ASN A 68 5.58 2.42 -6.68
CA ASN A 68 5.54 1.15 -7.38
C ASN A 68 6.43 1.18 -8.64
N PRO A 69 6.57 0.05 -9.36
CA PRO A 69 7.38 -0.02 -10.58
C PRO A 69 6.95 0.98 -11.66
N SER A 70 5.65 1.25 -11.76
CA SER A 70 5.07 2.26 -12.65
C SER A 70 5.21 3.71 -12.14
N GLN A 71 6.02 3.97 -11.11
CA GLN A 71 6.28 5.30 -10.51
C GLN A 71 5.07 5.96 -9.86
N ARG A 72 3.98 5.22 -9.60
CA ARG A 72 2.85 5.74 -8.83
C ARG A 72 3.16 5.67 -7.34
N GLU A 73 2.77 6.71 -6.62
CA GLU A 73 2.95 6.81 -5.18
C GLU A 73 1.97 5.87 -4.48
N VAL A 74 2.49 4.90 -3.74
CA VAL A 74 1.71 3.92 -2.96
C VAL A 74 1.52 4.41 -1.53
N MET A 75 2.57 5.01 -0.95
CA MET A 75 2.54 5.62 0.39
C MET A 75 3.40 6.88 0.37
N MET A 76 3.01 7.91 1.13
CA MET A 76 3.73 9.17 1.17
C MET A 76 3.60 9.85 2.54
N TRP A 77 4.74 10.31 3.06
CA TRP A 77 4.83 11.11 4.29
C TRP A 77 5.62 12.39 4.03
N LYS A 78 5.11 13.51 4.53
CA LYS A 78 5.73 14.83 4.35
C LYS A 78 6.16 15.40 5.69
N GLY A 79 7.47 15.55 5.88
CA GLY A 79 8.05 16.15 7.07
C GLY A 79 7.78 15.38 8.36
N GLU A 80 8.07 14.08 8.35
CA GLU A 80 7.91 13.21 9.51
C GLU A 80 9.28 12.76 10.06
N GLN A 81 9.31 12.34 11.32
CA GLN A 81 10.53 11.79 11.95
C GLN A 81 10.54 10.27 11.99
N THR A 82 9.36 9.68 12.13
CA THR A 82 9.13 8.24 12.08
C THR A 82 7.67 8.00 11.74
N ASN A 83 7.42 7.01 10.89
CA ASN A 83 6.07 6.56 10.58
C ASN A 83 6.10 5.13 10.04
N PHE A 84 4.92 4.53 9.94
CA PHE A 84 4.72 3.22 9.32
C PHE A 84 3.33 3.13 8.71
N GLU A 85 3.19 2.35 7.65
CA GLU A 85 1.91 2.08 7.01
C GLU A 85 1.96 0.74 6.28
N THR A 86 0.79 0.17 6.06
CA THR A 86 0.58 -1.02 5.24
C THR A 86 -0.31 -0.64 4.07
N ALA A 87 0.12 -0.94 2.85
CA ALA A 87 -0.64 -0.68 1.63
C ALA A 87 -0.86 -1.97 0.84
N LYS A 88 -2.06 -2.15 0.29
CA LYS A 88 -2.32 -3.24 -0.67
C LYS A 88 -1.68 -2.90 -2.01
N VAL A 89 -1.01 -3.87 -2.62
CA VAL A 89 -0.32 -3.67 -3.89
C VAL A 89 -0.55 -4.83 -4.86
N ARG A 90 -0.38 -4.55 -6.14
CA ARG A 90 -0.61 -5.52 -7.22
C ARG A 90 0.55 -5.67 -8.18
N GLU A 91 1.26 -4.59 -8.47
CA GLU A 91 2.37 -4.64 -9.42
C GLU A 91 3.53 -5.44 -8.86
N SER A 92 4.03 -6.37 -9.67
CA SER A 92 5.31 -7.02 -9.42
C SER A 92 6.43 -6.15 -10.00
N GLY A 93 7.56 -6.07 -9.31
CA GLY A 93 8.72 -5.35 -9.81
C GLY A 93 9.50 -4.64 -8.71
N LEU A 94 10.27 -3.63 -9.11
CA LEU A 94 11.10 -2.84 -8.21
C LEU A 94 10.30 -1.67 -7.63
N TYR A 95 10.08 -1.70 -6.32
CA TYR A 95 9.49 -0.60 -5.58
C TYR A 95 10.59 0.36 -5.15
N HIS A 96 10.36 1.66 -5.34
CA HIS A 96 11.30 2.71 -5.00
C HIS A 96 10.97 3.30 -3.63
N LEU A 97 11.93 3.28 -2.72
CA LEU A 97 11.85 3.80 -1.36
C LEU A 97 12.70 5.07 -1.30
N CYS A 98 12.06 6.22 -1.48
CA CYS A 98 12.75 7.49 -1.66
C CYS A 98 12.65 8.37 -0.41
N PHE A 99 13.78 8.96 -0.03
CA PHE A 99 13.92 9.77 1.18
C PHE A 99 14.56 11.11 0.84
N ARG A 100 14.04 12.18 1.44
CA ARG A 100 14.59 13.52 1.26
C ARG A 100 14.56 14.31 2.56
N LYS A 101 15.70 14.85 2.98
CA LYS A 101 15.75 15.74 4.15
C LYS A 101 15.21 17.13 3.82
N ARG A 102 14.44 17.72 4.75
CA ARG A 102 13.86 19.06 4.57
C ARG A 102 14.88 20.17 4.85
N LYS A 103 14.59 21.38 4.37
CA LYS A 103 15.38 22.58 4.67
C LYS A 103 15.30 22.87 6.17
N GLY A 104 16.45 23.11 6.80
CA GLY A 104 16.55 23.38 8.24
C GLY A 104 16.85 22.14 9.10
N ALA A 105 16.80 20.94 8.51
CA ALA A 105 17.25 19.73 9.19
C ALA A 105 18.79 19.67 9.30
N SER A 106 19.28 18.78 10.16
CA SER A 106 20.72 18.57 10.40
C SER A 106 21.51 18.31 9.11
N SER A 107 22.81 18.65 9.14
CA SER A 107 23.73 18.39 8.03
C SER A 107 23.77 16.89 7.67
N THR A 108 23.71 16.03 8.68
CA THR A 108 23.65 14.58 8.57
C THR A 108 22.45 14.06 9.36
N ILE A 109 21.65 13.20 8.75
CA ILE A 109 20.55 12.50 9.43
C ILE A 109 20.70 11.01 9.16
N THR A 110 20.77 10.21 10.21
CA THR A 110 20.83 8.75 10.09
C THR A 110 19.44 8.16 10.27
N LEU A 111 18.98 7.43 9.26
CA LEU A 111 17.67 6.80 9.21
C LEU A 111 17.80 5.29 9.18
N PHE A 112 16.74 4.62 9.61
CA PHE A 112 16.49 3.24 9.25
C PHE A 112 15.19 3.13 8.47
N TYR A 113 15.11 2.11 7.61
CA TYR A 113 13.84 1.64 7.08
C TYR A 113 13.71 0.12 7.25
N SER A 114 12.47 -0.34 7.22
CA SER A 114 12.07 -1.74 7.20
C SER A 114 11.05 -1.89 6.09
N PHE A 115 11.35 -2.76 5.12
CA PHE A 115 10.43 -3.10 4.05
C PHE A 115 10.07 -4.58 4.18
N ASP A 116 8.78 -4.85 4.31
CA ASP A 116 8.23 -6.18 4.40
C ASP A 116 7.15 -6.35 3.34
N PHE A 117 7.12 -7.53 2.72
CA PHE A 117 6.08 -7.90 1.78
C PHE A 117 5.32 -9.13 2.30
N ILE A 118 4.02 -9.12 2.10
CA ILE A 118 3.10 -10.20 2.44
C ILE A 118 2.32 -10.55 1.18
N SER A 119 2.33 -11.83 0.82
CA SER A 119 1.49 -12.41 -0.23
C SER A 119 0.90 -13.68 0.35
N ALA A 120 -0.40 -13.69 0.62
CA ALA A 120 -1.12 -14.85 1.12
C ALA A 120 -1.79 -15.58 -0.06
N GLY A 121 -1.33 -16.79 -0.34
CA GLY A 121 -1.82 -17.62 -1.45
C GLY A 121 -0.81 -17.78 -2.58
N SER A 122 -1.17 -18.64 -3.54
CA SER A 122 -0.38 -18.92 -4.73
C SER A 122 -1.25 -18.86 -5.97
N ARG A 123 -0.95 -17.90 -6.84
CA ARG A 123 -1.52 -17.77 -8.18
C ARG A 123 -1.08 -18.94 -9.06
N SER A 124 -2.04 -19.78 -9.47
CA SER A 124 -1.81 -20.92 -10.35
C SER A 124 -2.03 -20.56 -11.82
N LEU A 125 -2.96 -19.64 -12.12
CA LEU A 125 -3.28 -19.21 -13.46
C LEU A 125 -3.73 -17.75 -13.49
N THR A 126 -3.44 -17.10 -14.62
CA THR A 126 -3.97 -15.79 -14.99
C THR A 126 -4.62 -15.89 -16.35
N LEU A 127 -5.83 -15.38 -16.46
CA LEU A 127 -6.44 -15.08 -17.75
C LEU A 127 -6.48 -13.57 -17.91
N VAL A 128 -6.03 -13.10 -19.07
CA VAL A 128 -6.19 -11.73 -19.54
C VAL A 128 -7.32 -11.77 -20.56
N PRO A 129 -8.21 -10.77 -20.61
CA PRO A 129 -9.32 -10.80 -21.54
C PRO A 129 -8.81 -10.65 -22.97
N HIS A 130 -9.46 -11.31 -23.91
CA HIS A 130 -9.23 -11.05 -25.33
C HIS A 130 -9.98 -9.81 -25.81
N LEU A 131 -11.01 -9.39 -25.05
CA LEU A 131 -11.85 -8.22 -25.31
C LEU A 131 -12.09 -7.44 -24.02
N ALA A 132 -11.79 -6.14 -24.03
CA ALA A 132 -12.19 -5.19 -23.01
C ALA A 132 -12.64 -3.90 -23.72
N VAL A 133 -13.91 -3.53 -23.59
CA VAL A 133 -14.52 -2.52 -24.45
C VAL A 133 -15.59 -1.71 -23.73
N THR A 134 -15.74 -0.44 -24.08
CA THR A 134 -16.88 0.39 -23.68
C THR A 134 -17.97 0.31 -24.74
N ILE A 135 -19.21 0.03 -24.31
CA ILE A 135 -20.43 0.30 -25.08
C ILE A 135 -21.08 1.59 -24.56
N SER A 136 -21.68 2.37 -25.45
CA SER A 136 -22.26 3.67 -25.12
C SER A 136 -23.62 3.87 -25.77
N LYS A 137 -24.59 4.35 -25.00
CA LYS A 137 -25.90 4.76 -25.50
C LYS A 137 -25.81 5.92 -26.49
N ASP A 138 -24.83 6.81 -26.30
CA ASP A 138 -24.61 7.98 -27.17
C ASP A 138 -24.03 7.62 -28.53
N ALA A 139 -23.38 6.45 -28.63
CA ALA A 139 -22.75 5.95 -29.85
C ALA A 139 -23.10 4.46 -30.03
N PRO A 140 -24.37 4.12 -30.33
CA PRO A 140 -24.87 2.78 -30.10
C PRO A 140 -24.31 1.71 -31.04
N THR A 141 -23.76 2.13 -32.18
CA THR A 141 -23.19 1.27 -33.23
C THR A 141 -21.67 1.07 -33.11
N VAL A 142 -20.99 1.83 -32.24
CA VAL A 142 -19.52 1.86 -32.14
C VAL A 142 -19.08 1.55 -30.70
N SER A 143 -17.98 0.82 -30.58
CA SER A 143 -17.42 0.40 -29.30
C SER A 143 -15.99 0.95 -29.15
N ALA A 144 -15.62 1.37 -27.94
CA ALA A 144 -14.30 1.95 -27.66
C ALA A 144 -13.40 0.95 -26.90
N TYR A 145 -12.25 0.62 -27.46
CA TYR A 145 -11.37 -0.46 -26.98
C TYR A 145 -10.20 0.02 -26.12
N SER A 146 -9.93 1.33 -26.06
CA SER A 146 -8.76 1.86 -25.36
C SER A 146 -8.88 1.81 -23.83
N GLN A 147 -10.09 2.02 -23.31
CA GLN A 147 -10.40 2.08 -21.88
C GLN A 147 -11.87 1.71 -21.65
N MET A 148 -12.21 1.32 -20.43
CA MET A 148 -13.59 1.01 -20.05
C MET A 148 -14.19 2.17 -19.26
N ALA A 149 -14.97 3.00 -19.93
CA ALA A 149 -15.68 4.11 -19.32
C ALA A 149 -17.04 3.65 -18.80
N LEU A 150 -17.30 3.90 -17.52
CA LEU A 150 -18.50 3.53 -16.80
C LEU A 150 -19.21 4.81 -16.39
N THR A 151 -20.40 5.03 -16.90
CA THR A 151 -21.15 6.26 -16.62
C THR A 151 -22.61 5.93 -16.42
N THR A 152 -23.16 6.39 -15.30
CA THR A 152 -24.57 6.25 -14.96
C THR A 152 -25.17 7.61 -14.68
N VAL A 153 -26.35 7.84 -15.27
CA VAL A 153 -27.07 9.12 -15.19
C VAL A 153 -28.51 8.84 -14.82
N LYS A 154 -29.00 9.44 -13.74
CA LYS A 154 -30.35 9.24 -13.20
C LYS A 154 -30.67 7.76 -12.94
N GLY A 155 -29.70 7.02 -12.43
CA GLY A 155 -29.81 5.59 -12.12
C GLY A 155 -29.89 4.67 -13.35
N GLN A 156 -29.62 5.20 -14.55
CA GLN A 156 -29.51 4.43 -15.77
C GLN A 156 -28.07 4.49 -16.31
N PRO A 157 -27.40 3.35 -16.46
CA PRO A 157 -26.10 3.35 -17.11
C PRO A 157 -26.24 3.81 -18.56
N VAL A 158 -25.37 4.71 -18.98
CA VAL A 158 -25.28 5.22 -20.36
C VAL A 158 -23.98 4.77 -21.03
N ARG A 159 -22.96 4.42 -20.24
CA ARG A 159 -21.73 3.77 -20.70
C ARG A 159 -21.42 2.60 -19.78
N MET A 160 -21.14 1.45 -20.39
CA MET A 160 -20.84 0.20 -19.68
C MET A 160 -19.57 -0.42 -20.24
N GLY A 161 -18.82 -1.13 -19.41
CA GLY A 161 -17.69 -1.94 -19.84
C GLY A 161 -18.13 -3.37 -20.08
N ILE A 162 -17.65 -3.97 -21.16
CA ILE A 162 -17.78 -5.40 -21.44
C ILE A 162 -16.37 -6.01 -21.45
N ILE A 163 -16.22 -7.12 -20.76
CA ILE A 163 -14.96 -7.85 -20.66
C ILE A 163 -15.22 -9.31 -20.99
N GLU A 164 -14.44 -9.88 -21.89
CA GLU A 164 -14.58 -11.28 -22.28
C GLU A 164 -13.25 -12.03 -22.13
N PHE A 165 -13.33 -13.17 -21.44
CA PHE A 165 -12.21 -14.06 -21.22
C PHE A 165 -12.43 -15.37 -21.96
N ASP A 166 -11.35 -15.89 -22.52
CA ASP A 166 -11.31 -17.17 -23.21
C ASP A 166 -11.01 -18.29 -22.21
N LEU A 167 -11.82 -19.35 -22.21
CA LEU A 167 -11.74 -20.50 -21.32
C LEU A 167 -11.28 -21.78 -22.02
N VAL A 168 -11.17 -21.78 -23.35
CA VAL A 168 -10.88 -22.97 -24.18
C VAL A 168 -9.62 -23.74 -23.73
N ALA A 169 -8.60 -23.03 -23.22
CA ALA A 169 -7.34 -23.63 -22.78
C ALA A 169 -7.29 -23.97 -21.28
N VAL A 170 -8.38 -23.79 -20.54
CA VAL A 170 -8.41 -23.95 -19.08
C VAL A 170 -8.94 -25.32 -18.70
N SER A 171 -8.10 -26.14 -18.06
CA SER A 171 -8.50 -27.45 -17.54
C SER A 171 -9.24 -27.32 -16.21
N ARG A 172 -10.34 -28.07 -16.04
CA ARG A 172 -11.06 -28.22 -14.76
C ARG A 172 -10.18 -28.68 -13.61
N SER A 173 -9.10 -29.41 -13.91
CA SER A 173 -8.16 -29.91 -12.90
C SER A 173 -7.43 -28.80 -12.12
N ILE A 174 -7.52 -27.55 -12.57
CA ILE A 174 -6.98 -26.40 -11.85
C ILE A 174 -7.82 -26.02 -10.62
N LEU A 175 -9.11 -26.39 -10.62
CA LEU A 175 -10.03 -26.13 -9.52
C LEU A 175 -9.90 -27.25 -8.48
N ARG A 176 -9.71 -26.84 -7.23
CA ARG A 176 -9.71 -27.66 -6.03
C ARG A 176 -10.57 -26.96 -4.98
N ASP A 177 -10.90 -27.64 -3.90
CA ASP A 177 -11.72 -27.08 -2.81
C ASP A 177 -11.13 -25.77 -2.21
N SER A 178 -9.80 -25.66 -2.18
CA SER A 178 -9.05 -24.49 -1.69
C SER A 178 -8.83 -23.40 -2.74
N THR A 179 -9.25 -23.64 -3.98
CA THR A 179 -9.09 -22.69 -5.08
C THR A 179 -10.16 -21.61 -4.99
N ARG A 180 -9.76 -20.37 -5.21
CA ARG A 180 -10.65 -19.23 -5.44
C ARG A 180 -10.30 -18.58 -6.76
N VAL A 181 -11.33 -18.20 -7.49
CA VAL A 181 -11.21 -17.51 -8.76
C VAL A 181 -11.71 -16.09 -8.57
N LYS A 182 -10.84 -15.11 -8.79
CA LYS A 182 -11.19 -13.70 -8.64
C LYS A 182 -11.06 -12.96 -9.95
N LEU A 183 -12.09 -12.20 -10.29
CA LEU A 183 -12.00 -11.17 -11.32
C LEU A 183 -11.46 -9.89 -10.69
N LEU A 184 -10.36 -9.40 -11.25
CA LEU A 184 -9.66 -8.26 -10.72
C LEU A 184 -9.65 -7.11 -11.74
N LEU A 185 -10.21 -5.96 -11.36
CA LEU A 185 -10.22 -4.74 -12.17
C LEU A 185 -9.45 -3.62 -11.47
N THR A 186 -9.06 -2.60 -12.23
CA THR A 186 -8.35 -1.44 -11.68
C THR A 186 -8.99 -0.14 -12.12
N VAL A 187 -9.22 0.75 -11.16
CA VAL A 187 -9.76 2.09 -11.43
C VAL A 187 -8.63 3.05 -11.78
N ASP A 188 -8.71 3.62 -12.98
CA ASP A 188 -7.79 4.64 -13.48
C ASP A 188 -8.19 6.02 -12.97
N ARG A 189 -9.46 6.39 -13.18
CA ARG A 189 -9.96 7.74 -12.93
C ARG A 189 -11.38 7.71 -12.41
N ILE A 190 -11.68 8.61 -11.48
CA ILE A 190 -13.03 8.93 -11.01
C ILE A 190 -13.26 10.41 -11.31
N THR A 191 -14.34 10.76 -12.01
CA THR A 191 -14.58 12.16 -12.43
C THR A 191 -15.02 13.02 -11.25
N ASP A 192 -15.94 12.51 -10.43
CA ASP A 192 -16.47 13.21 -9.26
C ASP A 192 -16.36 12.30 -8.03
N GLY A 193 -15.56 12.69 -7.04
CA GLY A 193 -15.38 11.98 -5.77
C GLY A 193 -14.12 11.11 -5.67
N GLU A 194 -13.88 10.57 -4.47
CA GLU A 194 -12.72 9.72 -4.17
C GLU A 194 -13.03 8.23 -4.32
N TYR A 195 -14.32 7.87 -4.25
CA TYR A 195 -14.80 6.49 -4.25
C TYR A 195 -15.79 6.27 -5.39
N VAL A 196 -15.72 5.08 -5.98
CA VAL A 196 -16.69 4.60 -6.95
C VAL A 196 -17.16 3.20 -6.57
N ASN A 197 -18.46 2.94 -6.70
CA ASN A 197 -18.99 1.59 -6.64
C ASN A 197 -19.01 1.01 -8.06
N ILE A 198 -18.40 -0.17 -8.24
CA ILE A 198 -18.42 -0.91 -9.49
C ILE A 198 -19.23 -2.17 -9.26
N ALA A 199 -20.27 -2.36 -10.06
CA ALA A 199 -21.08 -3.56 -10.08
C ALA A 199 -20.65 -4.46 -11.24
N LEU A 200 -20.68 -5.77 -10.99
CA LEU A 200 -20.38 -6.82 -11.94
C LEU A 200 -21.64 -7.60 -12.28
N ALA A 201 -21.92 -7.79 -13.56
CA ALA A 201 -22.99 -8.65 -14.05
C ALA A 201 -22.46 -9.69 -15.04
N LEU A 202 -23.05 -10.88 -15.04
CA LEU A 202 -22.78 -11.90 -16.05
C LEU A 202 -23.54 -11.58 -17.33
N LEU A 203 -22.87 -11.59 -18.48
CA LEU A 203 -23.56 -11.62 -19.76
C LEU A 203 -23.76 -13.11 -20.14
N PRO A 204 -25.01 -13.63 -20.15
CA PRO A 204 -25.26 -15.07 -20.29
C PRO A 204 -24.87 -15.62 -21.68
N LYS A 205 -24.85 -14.76 -22.70
CA LYS A 205 -24.49 -15.13 -24.07
C LYS A 205 -23.64 -14.03 -24.70
N ALA A 206 -22.45 -14.38 -25.17
CA ALA A 206 -21.61 -13.47 -25.94
C ALA A 206 -22.31 -13.03 -27.22
N VAL A 207 -22.22 -11.74 -27.55
CA VAL A 207 -22.84 -11.13 -28.74
C VAL A 207 -21.79 -10.35 -29.50
N HIS A 208 -21.61 -10.64 -30.79
CA HIS A 208 -20.65 -9.94 -31.64
C HIS A 208 -21.30 -9.29 -32.88
N PRO A 209 -20.82 -8.09 -33.30
CA PRO A 209 -19.96 -7.18 -32.56
C PRO A 209 -20.59 -6.71 -31.23
N VAL A 210 -19.74 -6.37 -30.26
CA VAL A 210 -20.17 -5.94 -28.93
C VAL A 210 -20.55 -4.47 -28.99
N THR A 211 -21.80 -4.16 -29.32
CA THR A 211 -22.30 -2.78 -29.45
C THR A 211 -23.51 -2.57 -28.53
N TRP A 212 -23.80 -1.32 -28.19
CA TRP A 212 -24.99 -1.00 -27.40
C TRP A 212 -26.27 -1.44 -28.11
N GLU A 213 -26.38 -1.19 -29.42
CA GLU A 213 -27.55 -1.56 -30.22
C GLU A 213 -27.85 -3.06 -30.14
N LYS A 214 -26.83 -3.91 -30.24
CA LYS A 214 -27.02 -5.37 -30.16
C LYS A 214 -27.31 -5.88 -28.75
N LEU A 215 -26.97 -5.10 -27.74
CA LEU A 215 -27.17 -5.41 -26.33
C LEU A 215 -28.27 -4.56 -25.70
N GLU A 216 -29.11 -3.88 -26.49
CA GLU A 216 -30.03 -2.85 -25.99
C GLU A 216 -30.97 -3.38 -24.89
N ASP A 217 -31.61 -4.53 -25.11
CA ASP A 217 -32.50 -5.17 -24.14
C ASP A 217 -31.76 -5.49 -22.82
N PHE A 218 -30.51 -5.95 -22.93
CA PHE A 218 -29.69 -6.27 -21.77
C PHE A 218 -29.22 -4.99 -21.06
N ALA A 219 -28.69 -4.00 -21.78
CA ALA A 219 -28.11 -2.78 -21.24
C ALA A 219 -29.16 -1.83 -20.63
N THR A 220 -30.40 -1.86 -21.10
CA THR A 220 -31.48 -0.97 -20.61
C THR A 220 -32.19 -1.48 -19.37
N GLY A 221 -31.97 -2.74 -18.97
CA GLY A 221 -32.54 -3.27 -17.74
C GLY A 221 -32.30 -4.77 -17.53
N GLY A 222 -32.14 -5.55 -18.59
CA GLY A 222 -31.95 -7.00 -18.49
C GLY A 222 -30.73 -7.41 -17.67
N TYR A 223 -29.67 -6.59 -17.61
CA TYR A 223 -28.47 -6.86 -16.81
C TYR A 223 -28.75 -6.99 -15.31
N ARG A 224 -29.85 -6.41 -14.81
CA ARG A 224 -30.18 -6.38 -13.38
C ARG A 224 -30.41 -7.77 -12.80
N ASP A 225 -30.96 -8.68 -13.60
CA ASP A 225 -31.22 -10.06 -13.20
C ASP A 225 -29.95 -10.92 -13.14
N TYR A 226 -28.83 -10.39 -13.65
CA TYR A 226 -27.54 -11.07 -13.75
C TYR A 226 -26.43 -10.38 -12.95
N VAL A 227 -26.78 -9.42 -12.08
CA VAL A 227 -25.80 -8.78 -11.18
C VAL A 227 -25.30 -9.84 -10.21
N ILE A 228 -23.97 -10.00 -10.16
CA ILE A 228 -23.28 -10.96 -9.30
C ILE A 228 -22.97 -10.31 -7.96
N ASP A 229 -22.29 -9.15 -8.01
CA ASP A 229 -21.76 -8.48 -6.84
C ASP A 229 -21.44 -7.00 -7.17
N ASP A 230 -21.26 -6.18 -6.14
CA ASP A 230 -20.84 -4.79 -6.26
C ASP A 230 -19.84 -4.42 -5.16
N ALA A 231 -18.85 -3.60 -5.52
CA ALA A 231 -17.77 -3.27 -4.60
C ALA A 231 -17.34 -1.81 -4.74
N ILE A 232 -17.16 -1.17 -3.58
CA ILE A 232 -16.66 0.20 -3.46
C ILE A 232 -15.13 0.17 -3.50
N THR A 233 -14.55 1.04 -4.33
CA THR A 233 -13.10 1.18 -4.46
C THR A 233 -12.71 2.65 -4.65
N GLU A 234 -11.42 2.93 -4.46
CA GLU A 234 -10.81 4.25 -4.54
C GLU A 234 -9.98 4.41 -5.82
N LEU A 235 -9.66 5.66 -6.16
CA LEU A 235 -8.76 5.97 -7.28
C LEU A 235 -7.42 5.24 -7.14
N GLY A 236 -6.97 4.57 -8.21
CA GLY A 236 -5.68 3.88 -8.23
C GLY A 236 -5.66 2.56 -7.44
N SER A 237 -6.76 2.20 -6.78
CA SER A 237 -6.96 0.91 -6.14
C SER A 237 -7.56 -0.11 -7.12
N HIS A 238 -7.68 -1.34 -6.64
CA HIS A 238 -8.24 -2.45 -7.38
C HIS A 238 -9.54 -2.92 -6.76
N VAL A 239 -10.44 -3.42 -7.60
CA VAL A 239 -11.64 -4.11 -7.16
C VAL A 239 -11.51 -5.60 -7.50
N ALA A 240 -11.95 -6.44 -6.57
CA ALA A 240 -11.86 -7.89 -6.68
C ALA A 240 -13.25 -8.49 -6.48
N PHE A 241 -13.73 -9.26 -7.45
CA PHE A 241 -14.98 -10.00 -7.36
C PHE A 241 -14.68 -11.49 -7.29
N ASP A 242 -15.30 -12.20 -6.36
CA ASP A 242 -15.23 -13.66 -6.33
C ASP A 242 -16.16 -14.23 -7.40
N VAL A 243 -15.58 -14.92 -8.38
CA VAL A 243 -16.30 -15.54 -9.50
C VAL A 243 -16.08 -17.05 -9.50
N THR A 244 -15.71 -17.64 -8.37
CA THR A 244 -15.35 -19.07 -8.26
C THR A 244 -16.46 -19.98 -8.77
N GLU A 245 -17.68 -19.82 -8.25
CA GLU A 245 -18.82 -20.68 -8.61
C GLU A 245 -19.17 -20.56 -10.10
N LEU A 246 -19.23 -19.32 -10.59
CA LEU A 246 -19.54 -19.06 -12.00
C LEU A 246 -18.46 -19.60 -12.93
N PHE A 247 -17.20 -19.41 -12.60
CA PHE A 247 -16.08 -19.91 -13.39
C PHE A 247 -16.08 -21.44 -13.43
N GLU A 248 -16.34 -22.09 -12.29
CA GLU A 248 -16.49 -23.53 -12.20
C GLU A 248 -17.67 -24.05 -13.02
N GLU A 249 -18.83 -23.38 -12.96
CA GLU A 249 -20.01 -23.71 -13.76
C GLU A 249 -19.70 -23.63 -15.27
N LYS A 250 -19.06 -22.56 -15.74
CA LYS A 250 -18.69 -22.37 -17.15
C LYS A 250 -17.75 -23.47 -17.63
N LEU A 251 -16.72 -23.80 -16.85
CA LEU A 251 -15.84 -24.93 -17.16
C LEU A 251 -16.59 -26.27 -17.14
N ASN A 252 -17.55 -26.44 -16.23
CA ASN A 252 -18.36 -27.65 -16.12
C ASN A 252 -19.31 -27.86 -17.31
N ASN A 253 -19.78 -26.77 -17.89
CA ASN A 253 -20.62 -26.77 -19.08
C ASN A 253 -19.83 -26.79 -20.39
N ASN A 254 -18.49 -26.81 -20.33
CA ASN A 254 -17.58 -26.68 -21.49
C ASN A 254 -17.86 -25.41 -22.31
N GLU A 255 -18.18 -24.31 -21.64
CA GLU A 255 -18.31 -23.02 -22.32
C GLU A 255 -16.93 -22.46 -22.69
N GLU A 256 -16.84 -21.93 -23.91
CA GLU A 256 -15.57 -21.45 -24.47
C GLU A 256 -15.19 -20.08 -23.90
N THR A 257 -16.16 -19.25 -23.50
CA THR A 257 -15.91 -17.91 -23.00
C THR A 257 -16.73 -17.58 -21.77
N ILE A 258 -16.26 -16.60 -21.00
CA ILE A 258 -17.01 -15.97 -19.92
C ILE A 258 -16.99 -14.46 -20.13
N THR A 259 -18.18 -13.87 -20.21
CA THR A 259 -18.35 -12.46 -20.52
C THR A 259 -18.99 -11.73 -19.35
N PHE A 260 -18.38 -10.62 -18.95
CA PHE A 260 -18.86 -9.77 -17.88
C PHE A 260 -19.24 -8.40 -18.40
N LEU A 261 -20.31 -7.86 -17.81
CA LEU A 261 -20.69 -6.46 -17.93
C LEU A 261 -20.36 -5.76 -16.62
N ILE A 262 -19.66 -4.63 -16.71
CA ILE A 262 -19.33 -3.77 -15.56
C ILE A 262 -19.98 -2.41 -15.74
N PHE A 263 -20.49 -1.86 -14.63
CA PHE A 263 -21.15 -0.56 -14.61
C PHE A 263 -21.05 0.06 -13.22
N THR A 264 -21.38 1.34 -13.12
CA THR A 264 -21.53 2.03 -11.82
C THR A 264 -23.02 2.04 -11.45
N PRO A 265 -23.45 1.51 -10.28
CA PRO A 265 -24.87 1.48 -9.93
C PRO A 265 -25.42 2.85 -9.53
N GLY A 266 -24.58 3.73 -8.99
CA GLY A 266 -24.93 5.11 -8.67
C GLY A 266 -24.55 6.09 -9.78
N ASP A 267 -25.11 7.29 -9.74
CA ASP A 267 -24.79 8.40 -10.65
C ASP A 267 -23.33 8.84 -10.50
N ARG A 268 -22.45 8.14 -11.22
CA ARG A 268 -21.00 8.29 -11.19
C ARG A 268 -20.42 8.05 -12.56
N ASP A 269 -19.28 8.69 -12.80
CA ASP A 269 -18.45 8.51 -13.98
C ASP A 269 -17.05 8.07 -13.56
N ALA A 270 -16.62 6.92 -14.08
CA ALA A 270 -15.33 6.31 -13.78
C ALA A 270 -14.72 5.63 -15.01
N ILE A 271 -13.39 5.54 -14.99
CA ILE A 271 -12.61 4.83 -16.00
C ILE A 271 -11.89 3.68 -15.32
N VAL A 272 -12.09 2.48 -15.88
CA VAL A 272 -11.38 1.25 -15.52
C VAL A 272 -10.39 0.93 -16.65
N PHE A 273 -9.19 0.49 -16.29
CA PHE A 273 -8.19 0.11 -17.29
C PHE A 273 -8.69 -1.04 -18.15
N GLY A 274 -8.55 -0.88 -19.48
CA GLY A 274 -8.65 -1.97 -20.44
C GLY A 274 -7.31 -2.71 -20.57
N THR A 275 -6.98 -3.15 -21.77
CA THR A 275 -5.74 -3.86 -22.11
C THR A 275 -4.72 -2.99 -22.85
N HIS A 276 -4.98 -1.69 -22.97
CA HIS A 276 -4.15 -0.75 -23.74
C HIS A 276 -3.53 0.32 -22.83
N HIS A 277 -2.32 0.75 -23.19
CA HIS A 277 -1.60 1.88 -22.59
C HIS A 277 -1.30 1.79 -21.08
N VAL A 278 -1.32 0.59 -20.49
CA VAL A 278 -0.92 0.33 -19.10
C VAL A 278 -0.07 -0.94 -18.97
N ALA A 279 0.62 -1.09 -17.83
CA ALA A 279 1.34 -2.31 -17.52
C ALA A 279 0.36 -3.49 -17.37
N ALA A 280 0.80 -4.71 -17.73
CA ALA A 280 -0.06 -5.89 -17.77
C ALA A 280 -0.69 -6.22 -16.41
N ASP A 281 -0.02 -5.87 -15.31
CA ASP A 281 -0.57 -6.04 -13.96
C ASP A 281 -1.87 -5.25 -13.75
N TYR A 282 -2.11 -4.17 -14.50
CA TYR A 282 -3.31 -3.34 -14.41
C TYR A 282 -4.48 -3.80 -15.27
N PHE A 283 -4.23 -4.72 -16.21
CA PHE A 283 -5.29 -5.24 -17.06
C PHE A 283 -6.38 -5.91 -16.20
N PRO A 284 -7.63 -5.95 -16.69
CA PRO A 284 -8.60 -6.88 -16.16
C PRO A 284 -7.98 -8.28 -16.21
N GLN A 285 -8.09 -9.03 -15.11
CA GLN A 285 -7.57 -10.39 -15.08
C GLN A 285 -8.45 -11.27 -14.23
N ILE A 286 -8.68 -12.50 -14.68
CA ILE A 286 -9.15 -13.56 -13.81
C ILE A 286 -7.91 -14.23 -13.24
N ILE A 287 -7.80 -14.24 -11.91
CA ILE A 287 -6.75 -15.00 -11.23
C ILE A 287 -7.37 -16.23 -10.58
N VAL A 288 -6.79 -17.39 -10.86
CA VAL A 288 -7.04 -18.61 -10.10
C VAL A 288 -5.97 -18.71 -9.03
N GLU A 289 -6.39 -18.67 -7.78
CA GLU A 289 -5.54 -18.66 -6.61
C GLU A 289 -5.81 -19.89 -5.78
N ASP A 290 -4.75 -20.63 -5.44
CA ASP A 290 -4.83 -21.57 -4.34
C ASP A 290 -4.56 -20.80 -3.06
N LEU A 291 -5.59 -20.67 -2.20
CA LEU A 291 -5.42 -20.05 -0.89
C LEU A 291 -4.44 -20.85 -0.02
N GLY A 292 -4.16 -22.10 -0.40
CA GLY A 292 -3.28 -23.00 0.32
C GLY A 292 -3.88 -23.40 1.68
N LEU A 293 -3.02 -23.83 2.59
CA LEU A 293 -3.40 -24.09 3.97
C LEU A 293 -3.81 -22.77 4.64
N GLU A 294 -4.95 -22.76 5.34
CA GLU A 294 -5.46 -21.67 6.19
C GLU A 294 -4.37 -20.97 7.01
N LEU A 295 -3.36 -21.74 7.43
CA LEU A 295 -2.16 -21.29 8.12
C LEU A 295 -1.44 -20.11 7.43
N MET A 296 -1.36 -20.04 6.10
CA MET A 296 -0.65 -18.96 5.41
C MET A 296 -1.34 -17.61 5.60
N HIS A 297 -2.67 -17.60 5.63
CA HIS A 297 -3.46 -16.40 5.88
C HIS A 297 -3.33 -15.95 7.33
N GLU A 298 -3.34 -16.89 8.29
CA GLU A 298 -3.11 -16.59 9.70
C GLU A 298 -1.68 -16.06 9.97
N VAL A 299 -0.67 -16.65 9.32
CA VAL A 299 0.72 -16.17 9.38
C VAL A 299 0.86 -14.76 8.78
N ALA A 300 0.18 -14.49 7.66
CA ALA A 300 0.15 -13.16 7.05
C ALA A 300 -0.48 -12.13 8.00
N PHE A 301 -1.66 -12.43 8.56
CA PHE A 301 -2.34 -11.58 9.53
C PHE A 301 -1.49 -11.33 10.78
N PHE A 302 -0.85 -12.38 11.31
CA PHE A 302 0.05 -12.28 12.45
C PHE A 302 1.26 -11.39 12.13
N LYS A 303 1.89 -11.56 10.95
CA LYS A 303 3.03 -10.75 10.52
C LYS A 303 2.66 -9.26 10.46
N GLU A 304 1.50 -8.93 9.88
CA GLU A 304 0.97 -7.57 9.83
C GLU A 304 0.69 -7.00 11.22
N SER A 305 0.08 -7.79 12.10
CA SER A 305 -0.17 -7.40 13.50
C SER A 305 1.11 -7.11 14.27
N VAL A 306 2.13 -7.96 14.12
CA VAL A 306 3.47 -7.75 14.73
C VAL A 306 4.16 -6.52 14.16
N PHE A 307 4.02 -6.27 12.86
CA PHE A 307 4.56 -5.07 12.23
C PHE A 307 3.92 -3.80 12.79
N ASN A 308 2.59 -3.76 12.88
CA ASN A 308 1.86 -2.62 13.42
C ASN A 308 2.26 -2.34 14.88
N LEU A 309 2.29 -3.38 15.72
CA LEU A 309 2.72 -3.26 17.12
C LEU A 309 4.17 -2.73 17.24
N ARG A 310 5.09 -3.20 16.38
CA ARG A 310 6.47 -2.68 16.34
C ARG A 310 6.52 -1.22 15.88
N GLY A 311 5.65 -0.83 14.95
CA GLY A 311 5.43 0.54 14.51
C GLY A 311 5.04 1.44 15.68
N ASP A 312 3.95 1.08 16.38
CA ASP A 312 3.43 1.82 17.53
C ASP A 312 4.46 1.98 18.64
N ILE A 313 5.15 0.90 19.02
CA ILE A 313 6.21 0.96 20.02
C ILE A 313 7.34 1.90 19.57
N SER A 314 7.69 1.90 18.29
CA SER A 314 8.75 2.77 17.77
C SER A 314 8.34 4.24 17.82
N PHE A 315 7.10 4.54 17.45
CA PHE A 315 6.53 5.87 17.54
C PHE A 315 6.51 6.38 18.99
N VAL A 316 6.05 5.56 19.94
CA VAL A 316 6.03 5.91 21.37
C VAL A 316 7.44 6.17 21.90
N LYS A 317 8.39 5.27 21.62
CA LYS A 317 9.80 5.44 22.01
C LYS A 317 10.41 6.73 21.45
N HIS A 318 10.06 7.07 20.22
CA HIS A 318 10.54 8.30 19.58
C HIS A 318 10.05 9.55 20.31
N ARG A 319 8.76 9.57 20.67
CA ARG A 319 8.17 10.69 21.44
C ARG A 319 8.71 10.78 22.87
N GLU A 320 8.94 9.64 23.53
CA GLU A 320 9.53 9.61 24.87
C GLU A 320 10.92 10.25 24.88
N ARG A 321 11.77 9.89 23.91
CA ARG A 321 13.12 10.49 23.76
C ARG A 321 13.04 12.00 23.61
N MET A 322 12.20 12.48 22.71
CA MET A 322 11.99 13.92 22.50
C MET A 322 11.51 14.63 23.77
N SER A 323 10.61 14.00 24.54
CA SER A 323 10.16 14.54 25.82
C SER A 323 11.28 14.58 26.86
N ARG A 324 12.11 13.52 26.92
CA ARG A 324 13.23 13.44 27.86
C ARG A 324 14.30 14.48 27.54
N ASP A 325 14.64 14.65 26.27
CA ASP A 325 15.63 15.63 25.81
C ASP A 325 15.14 17.06 26.05
N ALA A 326 13.84 17.31 25.86
CA ALA A 326 13.23 18.59 26.20
C ALA A 326 13.35 18.88 27.72
N ALA A 327 13.04 17.91 28.57
CA ALA A 327 13.17 18.04 30.02
C ALA A 327 14.64 18.25 30.45
N GLU A 328 15.57 17.50 29.88
CA GLU A 328 17.01 17.65 30.17
C GLU A 328 17.52 19.03 29.74
N SER A 329 17.09 19.52 28.57
CA SER A 329 17.46 20.85 28.08
C SER A 329 16.93 21.98 28.99
N ALA A 330 15.71 21.85 29.52
CA ALA A 330 15.14 22.80 30.46
C ALA A 330 15.90 22.76 31.80
N ASN A 331 16.18 21.57 32.32
CA ASN A 331 16.94 21.40 33.56
C ASN A 331 18.36 21.97 33.43
N SER A 332 19.04 21.72 32.30
CA SER A 332 20.37 22.27 32.02
C SER A 332 20.37 23.80 31.99
N ARG A 333 19.37 24.44 31.37
CA ARG A 333 19.21 25.91 31.37
C ARG A 333 19.02 26.46 32.78
N VAL A 334 18.16 25.83 33.59
CA VAL A 334 17.91 26.24 34.98
C VAL A 334 19.19 26.08 35.82
N LYS A 335 19.91 24.96 35.65
CA LYS A 335 21.19 24.73 36.32
C LYS A 335 22.22 25.79 35.98
N TRP A 336 22.37 26.13 34.69
CA TRP A 336 23.30 27.19 34.27
C TRP A 336 22.91 28.56 34.82
N MET A 337 21.62 28.90 34.85
CA MET A 337 21.16 30.16 35.45
C MET A 337 21.41 30.21 36.96
N SER A 338 21.18 29.09 37.66
CA SER A 338 21.48 28.96 39.10
C SER A 338 22.98 29.04 39.38
N MET A 339 23.82 28.47 38.52
CA MET A 339 25.28 28.56 38.65
C MET A 339 25.76 30.01 38.47
N ILE A 340 25.27 30.72 37.45
CA ILE A 340 25.61 32.13 37.21
C ILE A 340 25.18 33.02 38.38
N THR A 341 23.94 32.87 38.85
CA THR A 341 23.43 33.67 39.97
C THR A 341 24.23 33.46 41.25
N ASN A 342 24.61 32.21 41.57
CA ASN A 342 25.49 31.92 42.70
C ASN A 342 26.88 32.58 42.54
N VAL A 343 27.47 32.52 41.35
CA VAL A 343 28.77 33.19 41.08
C VAL A 343 28.65 34.72 41.26
N VAL A 344 27.56 35.33 40.79
CA VAL A 344 27.30 36.76 40.98
C VAL A 344 27.15 37.11 42.46
N LEU A 345 26.39 36.33 43.25
CA LEU A 345 26.23 36.55 44.68
C LEU A 345 27.55 36.46 45.45
N VAL A 346 28.38 35.46 45.14
CA VAL A 346 29.72 35.33 45.72
C VAL A 346 30.60 36.52 45.33
N GLY A 347 30.52 36.98 44.08
CA GLY A 347 31.24 38.17 43.61
C GLY A 347 30.84 39.44 44.35
N ILE A 348 29.54 39.64 44.58
CA ILE A 348 29.02 40.77 45.37
C ILE A 348 29.51 40.70 46.82
N ALA A 349 29.45 39.52 47.46
CA ALA A 349 29.92 39.33 48.83
C ALA A 349 31.43 39.63 48.97
N PHE A 350 32.25 39.20 48.01
CA PHE A 350 33.68 39.53 48.00
C PHE A 350 33.92 41.02 47.81
N GLY A 351 33.19 41.65 46.88
CA GLY A 351 33.23 43.10 46.67
C GLY A 351 32.88 43.90 47.92
N GLN A 352 31.87 43.46 48.68
CA GLN A 352 31.50 44.07 49.96
C GLN A 352 32.65 44.00 50.98
N VAL A 353 33.33 42.86 51.09
CA VAL A 353 34.47 42.70 52.01
C VAL A 353 35.63 43.62 51.63
N VAL A 354 35.99 43.69 50.34
CA VAL A 354 37.05 44.57 49.86
C VAL A 354 36.70 46.04 50.05
N TYR A 355 35.45 46.43 49.77
CA TYR A 355 34.97 47.79 49.95
C TYR A 355 35.03 48.24 51.42
N ILE A 356 34.52 47.43 52.35
CA ILE A 356 34.57 47.73 53.79
C ILE A 356 36.03 47.86 54.25
N ARG A 357 36.91 46.95 53.80
CA ARG A 357 38.34 47.02 54.14
C ARG A 357 39.00 48.29 53.60
N SER A 358 38.76 48.64 52.35
CA SER A 358 39.31 49.86 51.72
C SER A 358 38.79 51.14 52.39
N MET A 359 37.54 51.15 52.83
CA MET A 359 36.97 52.29 53.55
C MET A 359 37.57 52.44 54.96
N LEU A 360 37.85 51.33 55.65
CA LEU A 360 38.52 51.35 56.96
C LEU A 360 40.00 51.72 56.86
N GLU A 361 40.70 51.30 55.79
CA GLU A 361 42.11 51.66 55.54
C GLU A 361 42.28 53.11 55.04
N SER A 362 41.26 53.71 54.40
CA SER A 362 41.30 55.11 53.92
C SER A 362 40.69 56.12 54.90
N GLY A 363 40.11 55.66 56.01
CA GLY A 363 39.45 56.47 57.03
C GLY A 363 40.31 56.91 58.22
N PHE A 364 41.66 56.82 58.13
CA PHE A 364 42.61 57.34 59.11
C PHE A 364 43.57 58.35 58.49
#